data_AF-A0A955P646-F1
#
_entry.id   AF-A0A955P646-F1
#
_cell.length_a   1.000
_cell.length_b   1.000
_cell.length_c   1.000
_cell.angle_alpha   90.00
_cell.angle_beta   90.00
_cell.angle_gamma   90.00
#
_symmetry.space_group_name_H-M   'P 1'
#
loop_
_entity.id
_entity.type
_entity.pdbx_description
1 polymer ?
#
loop_
_entity_poly.entity_id
_entity_poly.type
_entity_poly.pdbx_seq_one_letter_code
_entity_poly.pdbx_strand_id
1 'polypeptide(L)'
;MAAGNLVEEISDNLKLVVDAVKRAGPMAWALIGLMIVLYINPAQWIWRAWFREDGYYTHGPLIPLVAGWMVLTNKDRLARLPIKPNWFGLVIIVLCSLGFLASTLCHMNPPKYFIFVFYILGLMLLLFGTKITKALLLPWAFLFFMVPLPDAVIDIFTYQLRIFVTAAAVHLVDPLGWAIVKSGNYIYYP
;
A
#
# COMPACT_ATOMS: atom_id res chain seq x y z
N MET A 1 23.37 -24.44 0.84
CA MET A 1 22.20 -25.28 0.48
C MET A 1 20.89 -24.49 0.49
N ALA A 2 20.58 -23.70 1.53
CA ALA A 2 19.32 -22.92 1.62
C ALA A 2 19.11 -21.84 0.53
N ALA A 3 20.18 -21.16 0.08
CA ALA A 3 20.07 -20.12 -0.94
C ALA A 3 19.73 -20.67 -2.35
N GLY A 4 20.16 -21.90 -2.67
CA GLY A 4 19.86 -22.54 -3.96
C GLY A 4 18.38 -22.86 -4.12
N ASN A 5 17.77 -23.42 -3.08
CA ASN A 5 16.34 -23.71 -3.05
C ASN A 5 15.51 -22.44 -3.20
N LEU A 6 15.89 -21.34 -2.52
CA LEU A 6 15.16 -20.07 -2.58
C LEU A 6 15.14 -19.46 -3.99
N VAL A 7 16.25 -19.59 -4.74
CA VAL A 7 16.36 -19.04 -6.10
C VAL A 7 15.50 -19.82 -7.10
N GLU A 8 15.51 -21.16 -7.03
CA GLU A 8 14.61 -22.00 -7.83
C GLU A 8 13.14 -21.70 -7.50
N GLU A 9 12.86 -21.49 -6.21
CA GLU A 9 11.53 -21.16 -5.72
C GLU A 9 10.98 -19.85 -6.29
N ILE A 10 11.81 -18.80 -6.31
CA ILE A 10 11.47 -17.51 -6.89
C ILE A 10 11.25 -17.65 -8.41
N SER A 11 12.08 -18.45 -9.09
CA SER A 11 11.97 -18.69 -10.53
C SER A 11 10.62 -19.31 -10.91
N ASP A 12 10.19 -20.35 -10.20
CA ASP A 12 8.95 -21.06 -10.53
C ASP A 12 7.70 -20.22 -10.20
N ASN A 13 7.75 -19.40 -9.15
CA ASN A 13 6.70 -18.44 -8.83
C ASN A 13 6.57 -17.37 -9.91
N LEU A 14 7.70 -16.87 -10.41
CA LEU A 14 7.71 -15.90 -11.50
C LEU A 14 7.11 -16.53 -12.76
N LYS A 15 7.41 -17.79 -13.07
CA LYS A 15 6.82 -18.51 -14.20
C LYS A 15 5.30 -18.62 -14.08
N LEU A 16 4.75 -18.95 -12.91
CA LEU A 16 3.30 -19.05 -12.72
C LEU A 16 2.59 -17.72 -13.02
N VAL A 17 3.13 -16.61 -12.51
CA VAL A 17 2.60 -15.26 -12.77
C VAL A 17 2.75 -14.90 -14.24
N VAL A 18 3.94 -15.11 -14.81
CA VAL A 18 4.23 -14.81 -16.21
C VAL A 18 3.34 -15.63 -17.15
N ASP A 19 3.09 -16.89 -16.87
CA ASP A 19 2.25 -17.75 -17.69
C ASP A 19 0.78 -17.34 -17.61
N ALA A 20 0.30 -16.96 -16.42
CA ALA A 20 -1.04 -16.40 -16.27
C ALA A 20 -1.20 -15.09 -17.07
N VAL A 21 -0.18 -14.22 -17.03
CA VAL A 21 -0.15 -12.94 -17.75
C VAL A 21 -0.01 -13.15 -19.27
N LYS A 22 0.78 -14.13 -19.72
CA LYS A 22 0.91 -14.50 -21.14
C LYS A 22 -0.37 -15.12 -21.70
N ARG A 23 -1.10 -15.89 -20.90
CA ARG A 23 -2.43 -16.42 -21.24
C ARG A 23 -3.50 -15.32 -21.25
N ALA A 24 -3.21 -14.16 -20.68
CA ALA A 24 -4.13 -13.05 -20.68
C ALA A 24 -4.28 -12.51 -22.10
N GLY A 25 -5.52 -12.37 -22.56
CA GLY A 25 -5.82 -11.84 -23.88
C GLY A 25 -5.37 -10.38 -24.05
N PRO A 26 -5.41 -9.84 -25.29
CA PRO A 26 -4.94 -8.48 -25.59
C PRO A 26 -5.63 -7.41 -24.74
N MET A 27 -6.88 -7.64 -24.34
CA MET A 27 -7.63 -6.76 -23.43
C MET A 27 -6.92 -6.60 -22.07
N ALA A 28 -6.43 -7.68 -21.48
CA ALA A 28 -5.79 -7.61 -20.17
C ALA A 28 -4.47 -6.84 -20.23
N TRP A 29 -3.69 -7.02 -21.30
CA TRP A 29 -2.49 -6.22 -21.56
C TRP A 29 -2.81 -4.74 -21.76
N ALA A 30 -3.88 -4.42 -22.48
CA ALA A 30 -4.34 -3.04 -22.62
C ALA A 30 -4.72 -2.42 -21.26
N LEU A 31 -5.35 -3.18 -20.36
CA LEU A 31 -5.69 -2.71 -19.01
C LEU A 31 -4.46 -2.54 -18.12
N ILE A 32 -3.47 -3.45 -18.21
CA ILE A 32 -2.18 -3.28 -17.52
C ILE A 32 -1.46 -2.03 -18.04
N GLY A 33 -1.41 -1.84 -19.36
CA GLY A 33 -0.84 -0.65 -19.98
C GLY A 33 -1.56 0.64 -19.55
N LEU A 34 -2.90 0.61 -19.52
CA LEU A 34 -3.72 1.71 -19.02
C LEU A 34 -3.40 2.04 -17.56
N MET A 35 -3.25 1.03 -16.71
CA MET A 35 -2.81 1.22 -15.32
C MET A 35 -1.47 1.95 -15.26
N ILE A 36 -0.47 1.50 -16.02
CA ILE A 36 0.85 2.14 -16.02
C ILE A 36 0.73 3.61 -16.43
N VAL A 37 -0.01 3.91 -17.50
CA VAL A 37 -0.19 5.28 -17.99
C VAL A 37 -0.90 6.17 -16.97
N LEU A 38 -2.00 5.69 -16.36
CA LEU A 38 -2.77 6.48 -15.39
C LEU A 38 -2.00 6.70 -14.09
N TYR A 39 -1.28 5.69 -13.60
CA TYR A 39 -0.73 5.70 -12.25
C TYR A 39 0.76 6.06 -12.17
N ILE A 40 1.47 6.27 -13.29
CA ILE A 40 2.88 6.68 -13.26
C ILE A 40 3.10 7.99 -12.51
N ASN A 41 2.23 8.99 -12.72
CA ASN A 41 2.34 10.28 -12.05
C ASN A 41 2.01 10.20 -10.55
N PRO A 42 0.89 9.57 -10.12
CA PRO A 42 0.65 9.26 -8.71
C PRO A 42 1.79 8.47 -8.04
N ALA A 43 2.36 7.48 -8.73
CA ALA A 43 3.45 6.67 -8.21
C ALA A 43 4.72 7.51 -7.95
N GLN A 44 5.05 8.45 -8.83
CA GLN A 44 6.16 9.40 -8.61
C GLN A 44 5.94 10.28 -7.38
N TRP A 45 4.68 10.65 -7.08
CA TRP A 45 4.38 11.41 -5.88
C TRP A 45 4.52 10.55 -4.61
N ILE A 46 4.00 9.32 -4.63
CA ILE A 46 4.16 8.37 -3.52
C ILE A 46 5.66 8.11 -3.27
N TRP A 47 6.44 7.89 -4.33
CA TRP A 47 7.88 7.73 -4.24
C TRP A 47 8.54 8.91 -3.54
N ARG A 48 8.23 10.15 -3.94
CA ARG A 48 8.75 11.34 -3.28
C ARG A 48 8.32 11.45 -1.81
N ALA A 49 7.11 11.01 -1.47
CA ALA A 49 6.64 10.98 -0.09
C ALA A 49 7.42 9.97 0.78
N TRP A 50 7.78 8.82 0.21
CA TRP A 50 8.59 7.81 0.90
C TRP A 50 10.02 8.28 1.21
N PHE A 51 10.60 9.10 0.35
CA PHE A 51 11.99 9.58 0.53
C PHE A 51 12.08 11.02 1.05
N ARG A 52 11.00 11.54 1.62
CA ARG A 52 11.02 12.86 2.28
C ARG A 52 11.74 12.74 3.63
N GLU A 53 12.74 13.60 3.87
CA GLU A 53 13.58 13.57 5.08
C GLU A 53 12.77 13.67 6.38
N ASP A 54 11.83 14.62 6.44
CA ASP A 54 10.93 14.81 7.59
C ASP A 54 9.57 14.09 7.42
N GLY A 55 9.53 13.05 6.58
CA GLY A 55 8.29 12.36 6.23
C GLY A 55 7.89 11.26 7.21
N TYR A 56 6.58 11.09 7.45
CA TYR A 56 6.04 9.99 8.27
C TYR A 56 6.05 8.62 7.56
N TYR A 57 6.37 8.56 6.26
CA TYR A 57 6.16 7.39 5.39
C TYR A 57 7.44 6.76 4.82
N THR A 58 8.59 6.94 5.48
CA THR A 58 9.88 6.37 5.03
C THR A 58 9.90 4.84 4.95
N HIS A 59 8.99 4.17 5.67
CA HIS A 59 8.80 2.73 5.62
C HIS A 59 8.02 2.24 4.38
N GLY A 60 7.41 3.15 3.62
CA GLY A 60 6.55 2.84 2.47
C GLY A 60 7.15 1.88 1.42
N PRO A 61 8.44 2.00 1.04
CA PRO A 61 9.07 1.09 0.08
C PRO A 61 9.15 -0.37 0.56
N LEU A 62 9.12 -0.60 1.88
CA LEU A 62 9.15 -1.94 2.47
C LEU A 62 7.81 -2.68 2.25
N ILE A 63 6.71 -1.94 2.14
CA ILE A 63 5.37 -2.50 2.03
C ILE A 63 5.17 -3.38 0.78
N PRO A 64 5.48 -2.94 -0.46
CA PRO A 64 5.37 -3.81 -1.63
C PRO A 64 6.32 -5.02 -1.57
N LEU A 65 7.49 -4.88 -0.92
CA LEU A 65 8.42 -6.00 -0.73
C LEU A 65 7.82 -7.07 0.19
N VAL A 66 7.25 -6.66 1.33
CA VAL A 66 6.58 -7.56 2.27
C VAL A 66 5.33 -8.18 1.63
N ALA A 67 4.51 -7.41 0.92
CA ALA A 67 3.37 -7.94 0.19
C ALA A 67 3.78 -9.00 -0.85
N GLY A 68 4.86 -8.74 -1.60
CA GLY A 68 5.46 -9.71 -2.51
C GLY A 68 5.94 -10.97 -1.78
N TRP A 69 6.63 -10.82 -0.65
CA TRP A 69 7.04 -11.94 0.19
C TRP A 69 5.85 -12.77 0.68
N MET A 70 4.76 -12.14 1.14
CA MET A 70 3.53 -12.84 1.55
C MET A 70 2.90 -13.65 0.42
N VAL A 71 2.99 -13.17 -0.83
CA VAL A 71 2.56 -13.93 -2.02
C VAL A 71 3.45 -15.16 -2.20
N LEU A 72 4.78 -15.00 -2.13
CA LEU A 72 5.76 -16.08 -2.29
C LEU A 72 5.60 -17.16 -1.22
N THR A 73 5.39 -16.79 0.05
CA THR A 73 5.18 -17.75 1.15
C THR A 73 3.89 -18.55 0.98
N ASN A 74 2.89 -18.01 0.27
CA ASN A 74 1.62 -18.69 0.01
C ASN A 74 1.60 -19.49 -1.31
N LYS A 75 2.71 -19.57 -2.05
CA LYS A 75 2.75 -20.10 -3.42
C LYS A 75 2.15 -21.50 -3.57
N ASP A 76 2.43 -22.44 -2.65
CA ASP A 76 2.02 -23.83 -2.81
C ASP A 76 0.50 -23.97 -2.66
N ARG A 77 -0.10 -23.08 -1.88
CA ARG A 77 -1.54 -22.95 -1.76
C ARG A 77 -2.12 -22.34 -3.04
N LEU A 78 -1.47 -21.30 -3.60
CA LEU A 78 -1.92 -20.61 -4.80
C LEU A 78 -1.84 -21.49 -6.06
N ALA A 79 -0.77 -22.28 -6.22
CA ALA A 79 -0.56 -23.17 -7.35
C ALA A 79 -1.62 -24.29 -7.44
N ARG A 80 -2.24 -24.67 -6.31
CA ARG A 80 -3.33 -25.66 -6.26
C ARG A 80 -4.70 -25.07 -6.60
N LEU A 81 -4.83 -23.74 -6.63
CA LEU A 81 -6.10 -23.09 -6.94
C LEU A 81 -6.29 -22.98 -8.46
N PRO A 82 -7.50 -23.24 -8.97
CA PRO A 82 -7.76 -23.10 -10.40
C PRO A 82 -7.77 -21.62 -10.79
N ILE A 83 -7.03 -21.28 -11.84
CA ILE A 83 -7.08 -19.97 -12.49
C ILE A 83 -8.37 -19.91 -13.31
N LYS A 84 -9.32 -19.07 -12.88
CA LYS A 84 -10.62 -18.87 -13.54
C LYS A 84 -10.93 -17.38 -13.61
N PRO A 85 -10.57 -16.69 -14.72
CA PRO A 85 -10.83 -15.27 -14.92
C PRO A 85 -12.25 -14.87 -14.51
N ASN A 86 -12.38 -13.78 -13.75
CA ASN A 86 -13.68 -13.27 -13.34
C ASN A 86 -13.89 -11.85 -13.89
N TRP A 87 -14.86 -11.72 -14.80
CA TRP A 87 -15.24 -10.46 -15.45
C TRP A 87 -15.71 -9.37 -14.48
N PHE A 88 -16.09 -9.71 -13.25
CA PHE A 88 -16.34 -8.69 -12.22
C PHE A 88 -15.11 -7.83 -11.93
N GLY A 89 -13.90 -8.35 -12.17
CA GLY A 89 -12.67 -7.56 -12.12
C GLY A 89 -12.67 -6.39 -13.10
N LEU A 90 -13.31 -6.53 -14.26
CA LEU A 90 -13.47 -5.45 -15.24
C LEU A 90 -14.35 -4.32 -14.70
N VAL A 91 -15.43 -4.66 -13.98
CA VAL A 91 -16.31 -3.66 -13.35
C VAL A 91 -15.53 -2.85 -12.33
N ILE A 92 -14.71 -3.50 -11.49
CA ILE A 92 -13.84 -2.82 -10.52
C ILE A 92 -12.86 -1.88 -11.25
N ILE A 93 -12.22 -2.37 -12.32
CA ILE A 93 -11.26 -1.57 -13.12
C ILE A 93 -11.93 -0.35 -13.75
N VAL A 94 -13.13 -0.49 -14.30
CA VAL A 94 -13.90 0.62 -14.87
C VAL A 94 -14.24 1.65 -13.79
N LEU A 95 -14.77 1.20 -12.65
CA LEU A 95 -15.07 2.09 -11.53
C LEU A 95 -13.83 2.82 -11.01
N CYS A 96 -12.70 2.13 -10.91
CA CYS A 96 -11.42 2.75 -10.53
C CYS A 96 -10.98 3.77 -11.58
N SER A 97 -11.12 3.48 -12.87
CA SER A 97 -10.73 4.40 -13.94
C SER A 97 -11.61 5.65 -13.96
N LEU A 98 -12.92 5.50 -13.73
CA LEU A 98 -13.86 6.62 -13.58
C LEU A 98 -13.55 7.44 -12.32
N GLY A 99 -13.27 6.78 -11.19
CA GLY A 99 -12.87 7.45 -9.95
C GLY A 99 -11.57 8.22 -10.11
N PHE A 100 -10.60 7.66 -10.84
CA PHE A 100 -9.33 8.34 -11.16
C PHE A 100 -9.58 9.59 -12.01
N LEU A 101 -10.44 9.48 -13.03
CA LEU A 101 -10.83 10.61 -13.87
C LEU A 101 -11.52 11.70 -13.06
N ALA A 102 -12.52 11.34 -12.24
CA ALA A 102 -13.22 12.26 -11.35
C ALA A 102 -12.25 12.97 -10.39
N SER A 103 -11.33 12.23 -9.77
CA SER A 103 -10.29 12.79 -8.89
C SER A 103 -9.38 13.75 -9.63
N THR A 104 -9.08 13.47 -10.90
CA THR A 104 -8.29 14.36 -11.76
C THR A 104 -9.05 15.64 -12.09
N LEU A 105 -10.33 15.55 -12.45
CA LEU A 105 -11.18 16.71 -12.72
C LEU A 105 -11.36 17.59 -11.48
N CYS A 106 -11.44 16.98 -10.30
CA CYS A 106 -11.51 17.69 -9.02
C CYS A 106 -10.16 18.18 -8.48
N HIS A 107 -9.05 17.96 -9.20
CA HIS A 107 -7.69 18.27 -8.74
C HIS A 107 -7.32 17.64 -7.39
N MET A 108 -7.95 16.50 -7.05
CA MET A 108 -7.72 15.77 -5.81
C MET A 108 -6.73 14.63 -6.05
N ASN A 109 -5.56 14.72 -5.45
CA ASN A 109 -4.56 13.66 -5.57
C ASN A 109 -4.73 12.51 -4.55
N PRO A 110 -5.08 12.73 -3.26
CA PRO A 110 -5.19 11.65 -2.28
C PRO A 110 -6.05 10.45 -2.72
N PRO A 111 -7.24 10.64 -3.33
CA PRO A 111 -8.06 9.51 -3.75
C PRO A 111 -7.39 8.62 -4.80
N LYS A 112 -6.58 9.19 -5.71
CA LYS A 112 -5.91 8.45 -6.80
C LYS A 112 -5.01 7.34 -6.27
N TYR A 113 -4.36 7.56 -5.12
CA TYR A 113 -3.46 6.58 -4.51
C TYR A 113 -4.20 5.36 -3.96
N PHE A 114 -5.37 5.57 -3.34
CA PHE A 114 -6.20 4.49 -2.86
C PHE A 114 -6.84 3.72 -4.01
N ILE A 115 -7.30 4.44 -5.03
CA ILE A 115 -7.88 3.84 -6.24
C ILE A 115 -6.87 2.91 -6.93
N PHE A 116 -5.57 3.25 -6.93
CA PHE A 116 -4.51 2.36 -7.45
C PHE A 116 -4.54 0.98 -6.78
N VAL A 117 -4.67 0.93 -5.46
CA VAL A 117 -4.72 -0.34 -4.70
C VAL A 117 -5.95 -1.15 -5.11
N PHE A 118 -7.11 -0.51 -5.28
CA PHE A 118 -8.31 -1.19 -5.78
C PHE A 118 -8.21 -1.62 -7.26
N TYR A 119 -7.46 -0.88 -8.08
CA TYR A 119 -7.21 -1.27 -9.46
C TYR A 119 -6.44 -2.60 -9.52
N ILE A 120 -5.45 -2.80 -8.65
CA ILE A 120 -4.73 -4.06 -8.50
C ILE A 120 -5.69 -5.21 -8.14
N LEU A 121 -6.66 -4.97 -7.25
CA LEU A 121 -7.69 -5.97 -6.92
C LEU A 121 -8.50 -6.38 -8.15
N GLY A 122 -8.90 -5.41 -8.97
CA GLY A 122 -9.62 -5.63 -10.21
C GLY A 122 -8.81 -6.47 -11.20
N LEU A 123 -7.52 -6.17 -11.37
CA LEU A 123 -6.60 -6.97 -12.20
C LEU A 123 -6.44 -8.39 -11.66
N MET A 124 -6.24 -8.55 -10.34
CA MET A 124 -6.11 -9.87 -9.73
C MET A 124 -7.36 -10.73 -9.98
N LEU A 125 -8.54 -10.13 -9.86
CA LEU A 125 -9.82 -10.81 -10.07
C LEU A 125 -10.03 -11.16 -11.55
N LEU A 126 -9.66 -10.26 -12.46
CA LEU A 126 -9.79 -10.46 -13.90
C LEU A 126 -8.82 -11.54 -14.41
N LEU A 127 -7.56 -11.54 -13.93
CA LEU A 127 -6.51 -12.45 -14.40
C LEU A 127 -6.57 -13.82 -13.72
N PHE A 128 -6.66 -13.83 -12.39
CA PHE A 128 -6.50 -15.06 -11.61
C PHE A 128 -7.82 -15.65 -11.11
N GLY A 129 -8.84 -14.81 -10.97
CA GLY A 129 -10.16 -15.23 -10.49
C GLY A 129 -10.33 -15.19 -8.98
N THR A 130 -11.57 -15.35 -8.53
CA THR A 130 -11.99 -15.11 -7.14
C THR A 130 -11.24 -15.94 -6.10
N LYS A 131 -10.90 -17.20 -6.41
CA LYS A 131 -10.23 -18.08 -5.42
C LYS A 131 -8.83 -17.58 -5.09
N ILE A 132 -8.06 -17.21 -6.12
CA ILE A 132 -6.71 -16.68 -5.95
C ILE A 132 -6.77 -15.27 -5.32
N THR A 133 -7.68 -14.41 -5.79
CA THR A 133 -7.86 -13.07 -5.19
C THR A 133 -8.19 -13.15 -3.70
N LYS A 134 -9.08 -14.06 -3.28
CA LYS A 134 -9.39 -14.29 -1.85
C LYS A 134 -8.17 -14.79 -1.07
N ALA A 135 -7.37 -15.68 -1.67
CA ALA A 135 -6.14 -16.16 -1.05
C ALA A 135 -5.11 -15.04 -0.86
N LEU A 136 -5.12 -14.04 -1.75
CA LEU A 136 -4.21 -12.89 -1.75
C LEU A 136 -4.79 -11.63 -1.09
N LEU A 137 -5.95 -11.72 -0.43
CA LEU A 137 -6.60 -10.55 0.16
C LEU A 137 -5.75 -9.89 1.25
N LEU A 138 -5.01 -10.68 2.04
CA LEU A 138 -4.12 -10.17 3.06
C LEU A 138 -2.91 -9.41 2.46
N PRO A 139 -2.12 -9.99 1.52
CA PRO A 139 -1.08 -9.24 0.80
C PRO A 139 -1.61 -7.97 0.13
N TRP A 140 -2.80 -8.05 -0.48
CA TRP A 140 -3.44 -6.90 -1.11
C TRP A 140 -3.83 -5.82 -0.09
N ALA A 141 -4.46 -6.19 1.03
CA ALA A 141 -4.83 -5.26 2.08
C ALA A 141 -3.59 -4.58 2.69
N PHE A 142 -2.46 -5.29 2.72
CA PHE A 142 -1.20 -4.73 3.19
C PHE A 142 -0.71 -3.56 2.31
N LEU A 143 -1.04 -3.53 1.02
CA LEU A 143 -0.66 -2.42 0.12
C LEU A 143 -1.28 -1.08 0.53
N PHE A 144 -2.37 -1.04 1.29
CA PHE A 144 -2.93 0.23 1.79
C PHE A 144 -1.94 0.98 2.68
N PHE A 145 -1.06 0.28 3.40
CA PHE A 145 -0.06 0.91 4.26
C PHE A 145 1.05 1.64 3.49
N MET A 146 1.20 1.38 2.18
CA MET A 146 2.17 2.09 1.35
C MET A 146 1.66 3.46 0.90
N VAL A 147 0.35 3.69 0.95
CA VAL A 147 -0.30 4.92 0.50
C VAL A 147 -0.16 5.98 1.61
N PRO A 148 0.60 7.06 1.38
CA PRO A 148 0.78 8.08 2.39
C PRO A 148 -0.51 8.86 2.58
N LEU A 149 -0.94 8.99 3.84
CA LEU A 149 -2.05 9.84 4.22
C LEU A 149 -1.67 11.33 4.09
N PRO A 150 -2.65 12.22 3.91
CA PRO A 150 -2.38 13.66 3.94
C PRO A 150 -1.75 14.07 5.29
N ASP A 151 -0.64 14.82 5.24
CA ASP A 151 0.12 15.24 6.43
C ASP A 151 -0.78 15.92 7.48
N ALA A 152 -1.75 16.74 7.03
CA ALA A 152 -2.72 17.38 7.92
C ALA A 152 -3.50 16.41 8.81
N VAL A 153 -3.85 15.22 8.30
CA VAL A 153 -4.54 14.19 9.09
C VAL A 153 -3.61 13.65 10.16
N ILE A 154 -2.36 13.36 9.79
CA ILE A 154 -1.34 12.83 10.70
C ILE A 154 -1.00 13.84 11.79
N ASP A 155 -0.85 15.12 11.42
CA ASP A 155 -0.50 16.19 12.33
C ASP A 155 -1.59 16.43 13.37
N ILE A 156 -2.88 16.32 13.01
CA ILE A 156 -3.98 16.42 13.98
C ILE A 156 -3.85 15.35 15.07
N PHE A 157 -3.65 14.08 14.68
CA PHE A 157 -3.48 13.00 15.66
C PHE A 157 -2.18 13.13 16.46
N THR A 158 -1.09 13.44 15.78
CA THR A 158 0.24 13.57 16.38
C THR A 158 0.27 14.71 17.39
N TYR A 159 -0.39 15.83 17.09
CA TYR A 159 -0.49 16.96 18.00
C TYR A 159 -1.21 16.58 19.30
N GLN A 160 -2.35 15.89 19.21
CA GLN A 160 -3.09 15.43 20.41
C GLN A 160 -2.26 14.48 21.26
N LEU A 161 -1.57 13.53 20.61
CA LEU A 161 -0.66 12.61 21.28
C LEU A 161 0.49 13.34 21.95
N ARG A 162 1.09 14.35 21.29
CA ARG A 162 2.16 15.17 21.88
C ARG A 162 1.68 15.88 23.14
N ILE A 163 0.51 16.52 23.12
CA ILE A 163 -0.05 17.20 24.31
C ILE A 163 -0.26 16.23 25.48
N PHE A 164 -0.75 15.02 25.19
CA PHE A 164 -0.94 13.95 26.17
C PHE A 164 0.40 13.48 26.76
N VAL A 165 1.38 13.18 25.90
CA VAL A 165 2.71 12.74 26.33
C VAL A 165 3.40 13.82 27.16
N THR A 166 3.35 15.08 26.73
CA THR A 166 3.90 16.20 27.50
C THR A 166 3.20 16.35 28.85
N ALA A 167 1.88 16.15 28.94
CA ALA A 167 1.16 16.18 30.22
C ALA A 167 1.60 15.04 31.14
N ALA A 168 1.63 13.81 30.63
CA ALA A 168 2.05 12.64 31.38
C ALA A 168 3.50 12.77 31.88
N ALA A 169 4.40 13.29 31.04
CA ALA A 169 5.79 13.54 31.42
C ALA A 169 5.90 14.53 32.60
N VAL A 170 5.17 15.66 32.56
CA VAL A 170 5.18 16.60 33.69
C VAL A 170 4.60 15.96 34.95
N HIS A 171 3.48 15.24 34.87
CA HIS A 171 2.90 14.57 36.04
C HIS A 171 3.82 13.54 36.69
N LEU A 172 4.70 12.89 35.92
CA LEU A 172 5.66 11.93 36.45
C LEU A 172 6.89 12.59 37.09
N VAL A 173 7.27 13.78 36.61
CA VAL A 173 8.52 14.44 37.02
C VAL A 173 8.30 15.53 38.07
N ASP A 174 7.14 16.18 38.10
CA ASP A 174 6.78 17.21 39.08
C ASP A 174 6.95 16.74 40.54
N PRO A 175 6.57 15.48 40.92
CA PRO A 175 6.82 14.97 42.27
C PRO A 175 8.30 14.79 42.65
N LEU A 176 9.22 14.77 41.66
CA LEU A 176 10.67 14.68 41.90
C LEU A 176 11.28 16.05 42.26
N GLY A 177 10.47 17.11 42.30
CA GLY A 177 10.88 18.45 42.73
C GLY A 177 11.62 19.26 41.67
N TRP A 178 11.55 18.87 40.40
CA TRP A 178 12.13 19.64 39.30
C TRP A 178 11.17 20.74 38.85
N ALA A 179 11.63 21.99 38.84
CA ALA A 179 10.85 23.13 38.36
C ALA A 179 10.69 23.06 36.84
N ILE A 180 9.61 22.46 36.37
CA ILE A 180 9.35 22.24 34.95
C ILE A 180 8.06 22.95 34.55
N VAL A 181 8.11 23.73 33.47
CA VAL A 181 6.95 24.43 32.93
C VAL A 181 6.54 23.80 31.61
N LYS A 182 5.24 23.50 31.48
CA LYS A 182 4.63 23.07 30.22
C LYS A 182 4.03 24.25 29.48
N SER A 183 4.36 24.40 28.20
CA SER A 183 3.62 25.26 27.27
C SER A 183 3.28 24.49 25.99
N GLY A 184 2.00 24.11 25.85
CA GLY A 184 1.55 23.26 24.76
C GLY A 184 2.24 21.89 24.78
N ASN A 185 3.00 21.59 23.72
CA ASN A 185 3.81 20.37 23.59
C ASN A 185 5.28 20.56 23.99
N TYR A 186 5.66 21.74 24.48
CA TYR A 186 7.02 22.04 24.94
C TYR A 186 7.14 21.94 26.45
N ILE A 187 8.31 21.49 26.89
CA ILE A 187 8.74 21.43 28.28
C ILE A 187 10.03 22.25 28.37
N TYR A 188 10.08 23.21 29.28
CA TYR A 188 11.29 23.98 29.54
C TYR A 188 11.49 24.17 31.04
N TYR A 189 12.76 24.33 31.40
CA TYR A 189 13.16 24.79 32.72
C TYR A 189 13.12 26.33 32.71
N PRO A 190 12.61 26.98 33.76
CA PRO A 190 12.55 28.43 33.85
C PRO A 190 13.94 29.09 33.88
#